data_AF-A0A3D0NUS0-F1
#
_entry.id   AF-A0A3D0NUS0-F1
#
_cell.length_a   1.000
_cell.length_b   1.000
_cell.length_c   1.000
_cell.angle_alpha   90.00
_cell.angle_beta   90.00
_cell.angle_gamma   90.00
#
_symmetry.space_group_name_H-M   'P 1'
#
loop_
_entity.id
_entity.type
_entity.pdbx_description
1 polymer ?
#
loop_
_entity_poly.entity_id
_entity_poly.type
_entity_poly.pdbx_seq_one_letter_code
_entity_poly.pdbx_strand_id
1 'polypeptide(L)'
;MIRIVCKKGNNIYTLSVSTAVTEDFGTVEVYGIRIMGECCKAEIKDISEDYYYVKHLFDLIVEEELYPEHLRDVAEDYLCGSFPKIIPLRAASQSCIA
;
A
#
# COMPACT_ATOMS: atom_id res chain seq x y z
N MET A 1 -5.85 5.82 15.40
CA MET A 1 -4.73 6.30 14.55
C MET A 1 -3.69 5.18 14.41
N ILE A 2 -3.98 4.22 13.53
CA ILE A 2 -3.07 3.12 13.22
C ILE A 2 -2.01 3.70 12.26
N ARG A 3 -0.74 3.57 12.65
CA ARG A 3 0.41 3.92 11.82
C ARG A 3 1.34 2.73 11.78
N ILE A 4 1.35 2.01 10.66
CA ILE A 4 2.39 1.01 10.42
C ILE A 4 3.54 1.75 9.75
N VAL A 5 4.72 1.65 10.34
CA VAL A 5 5.94 2.26 9.79
C VAL A 5 6.94 1.13 9.52
N CYS A 6 7.42 1.07 8.29
CA CYS A 6 8.46 0.14 7.87
C CYS A 6 9.63 0.92 7.29
N LYS A 7 10.85 0.46 7.55
CA LYS A 7 12.05 0.99 6.92
C LYS A 7 12.69 -0.11 6.08
N LYS A 8 12.99 0.19 4.83
CA LYS A 8 13.74 -0.69 3.93
C LYS A 8 14.66 0.16 3.06
N GLY A 9 15.93 -0.25 2.97
CA GLY A 9 16.98 0.57 2.38
C GLY A 9 16.99 2.00 2.93
N ASN A 10 16.92 2.97 2.02
CA ASN A 10 16.90 4.41 2.32
C ASN A 10 15.48 4.99 2.47
N ASN A 11 14.45 4.16 2.36
CA ASN A 11 13.06 4.59 2.35
C ASN A 11 12.33 4.24 3.67
N ILE A 12 11.45 5.14 4.10
CA ILE A 12 10.51 4.94 5.20
C ILE A 12 9.10 4.91 4.62
N TYR A 13 8.45 3.77 4.77
CA TYR A 13 7.09 3.50 4.32
C TYR A 13 6.13 3.66 5.49
N THR A 14 5.05 4.39 5.30
CA THR A 14 4.00 4.59 6.30
C THR A 14 2.65 4.22 5.72
N LEU A 15 1.95 3.29 6.36
CA LEU A 15 0.50 3.10 6.19
C LEU A 15 -0.20 3.96 7.23
N SER A 16 -1.02 4.91 6.77
CA SER A 16 -1.77 5.83 7.63
C SER A 16 -3.26 5.62 7.50
N VAL A 17 -3.99 5.79 8.59
CA VAL A 17 -5.44 5.97 8.58
C VAL A 17 -5.79 7.45 8.71
N SER A 18 -6.65 7.93 7.82
CA SER A 18 -7.30 9.23 7.84
C SER A 18 -8.81 9.03 7.94
N THR A 19 -9.51 10.13 8.19
CA THR A 19 -10.96 10.14 8.26
C THR A 19 -11.47 11.04 7.14
N ALA A 20 -12.29 10.48 6.26
CA ALA A 20 -12.98 11.22 5.20
C ALA A 20 -14.43 11.45 5.59
N VAL A 21 -14.98 12.61 5.23
CA VAL A 21 -16.39 12.93 5.42
C VAL A 21 -17.07 12.84 4.07
N THR A 22 -18.08 11.99 3.98
CA THR A 22 -18.91 11.81 2.77
C THR A 22 -20.33 12.26 3.05
N GLU A 23 -21.01 12.82 2.05
CA GLU A 23 -22.37 13.35 2.19
C GLU A 23 -23.38 12.23 2.52
N ASP A 24 -23.16 11.02 2.03
CA ASP A 24 -24.11 9.90 2.11
C ASP A 24 -23.88 8.95 3.29
N PHE A 25 -22.64 8.84 3.79
CA PHE A 25 -22.27 7.86 4.83
C PHE A 25 -21.64 8.48 6.07
N GLY A 26 -21.49 9.81 6.08
CA GLY A 26 -20.84 10.53 7.18
C GLY A 26 -19.34 10.29 7.22
N THR A 27 -18.81 10.12 8.44
CA THR A 27 -17.38 10.03 8.73
C THR A 27 -16.88 8.59 8.57
N VAL A 28 -16.08 8.33 7.54
CA VAL A 28 -15.50 7.02 7.23
C VAL A 28 -13.98 7.00 7.43
N GLU A 29 -13.45 5.88 7.92
CA GLU A 29 -12.00 5.66 8.00
C GLU A 29 -11.48 5.20 6.65
N VAL A 30 -10.43 5.85 6.18
CA VAL A 30 -9.79 5.59 4.90
C VAL A 30 -8.29 5.47 5.08
N TYR A 31 -7.68 4.58 4.30
CA TYR A 31 -6.27 4.23 4.44
C TYR A 31 -5.47 4.83 3.29
N GLY A 32 -4.26 5.30 3.61
CA GLY A 32 -3.33 5.91 2.68
C GLY A 32 -1.90 5.45 2.90
N ILE A 33 -1.05 5.67 1.91
CA ILE A 33 0.36 5.25 1.91
C ILE A 33 1.24 6.46 1.70
N ARG A 34 2.34 6.54 2.45
CA ARG A 34 3.40 7.53 2.29
C ARG A 34 4.76 6.86 2.22
N ILE A 35 5.59 7.31 1.29
CA ILE A 35 7.00 6.94 1.19
C ILE A 35 7.84 8.19 1.42
N MET A 36 8.78 8.12 2.35
CA MET A 36 9.81 9.13 2.56
C MET A 36 11.17 8.54 2.18
N GLY A 37 11.72 9.01 1.07
CA GLY A 37 13.10 8.72 0.67
C GLY A 37 14.06 9.80 1.17
N GLU A 38 15.32 9.70 0.75
CA GLU A 38 16.40 10.62 1.15
C GLU A 38 16.20 12.03 0.59
N CYS A 39 15.74 12.14 -0.66
CA CYS A 39 15.60 13.41 -1.38
C CYS A 39 14.14 13.80 -1.67
N CYS A 40 13.20 12.85 -1.59
CA CYS A 40 11.82 13.03 -2.04
C CYS A 40 10.83 12.37 -1.07
N LYS A 41 9.57 12.82 -1.14
CA LYS A 41 8.45 12.21 -0.42
C LYS A 41 7.23 12.15 -1.33
N ALA A 42 6.44 11.11 -1.17
CA ALA A 42 5.16 10.96 -1.85
C ALA A 42 4.13 10.42 -0.88
N GLU A 43 2.88 10.84 -1.04
CA GLU A 43 1.76 10.46 -0.20
C GLU A 43 0.51 10.36 -1.08
N ILE A 44 -0.23 9.26 -0.91
CA ILE A 44 -1.59 9.13 -1.41
C ILE A 44 -2.48 8.97 -0.21
N LYS A 45 -3.36 9.94 -0.03
CA LYS A 45 -4.40 9.91 1.00
C LYS A 45 -5.61 9.21 0.43
N ASP A 46 -6.32 8.51 1.30
CA ASP A 46 -7.67 8.02 1.03
C ASP A 46 -7.77 7.07 -0.18
N ILE A 47 -6.93 6.02 -0.19
CA ILE A 47 -6.91 4.98 -1.24
C ILE A 47 -8.18 4.12 -1.18
N SER A 48 -8.54 3.65 0.00
CA SER A 48 -9.73 2.80 0.23
C SER A 48 -10.10 2.75 1.72
N GLU A 49 -11.35 2.42 2.02
CA GLU A 49 -11.81 2.06 3.38
C GLU A 49 -11.45 0.61 3.77
N ASP A 50 -11.04 -0.23 2.82
CA ASP A 50 -10.62 -1.61 3.09
C ASP A 50 -9.14 -1.65 3.52
N TYR A 51 -8.93 -1.86 4.83
CA TYR A 51 -7.60 -2.01 5.41
C TYR A 51 -6.76 -3.10 4.73
N TYR A 52 -7.34 -4.28 4.47
CA TYR A 52 -6.58 -5.42 3.94
C TYR A 52 -6.15 -5.17 2.49
N TYR A 53 -7.01 -4.50 1.71
CA TYR A 53 -6.68 -4.09 0.36
C TYR A 53 -5.48 -3.13 0.32
N VAL A 54 -5.52 -2.06 1.13
CA VAL A 54 -4.42 -1.08 1.18
C VAL A 54 -3.17 -1.68 1.85
N LYS A 55 -3.33 -2.57 2.82
CA LYS A 55 -2.22 -3.29 3.45
C LYS A 55 -1.49 -4.19 2.45
N HIS A 56 -2.21 -4.84 1.54
CA HIS A 56 -1.59 -5.67 0.52
C HIS A 56 -0.75 -4.82 -0.46
N LEU A 57 -1.30 -3.71 -0.95
CA LEU A 57 -0.53 -2.75 -1.76
C LEU A 57 0.71 -2.24 -1.00
N PHE A 58 0.55 -1.88 0.27
CA PHE A 58 1.66 -1.44 1.12
C PHE A 58 2.76 -2.51 1.22
N ASP A 59 2.41 -3.78 1.40
CA ASP A 59 3.38 -4.86 1.48
C ASP A 59 4.14 -5.05 0.17
N LEU A 60 3.46 -4.97 -0.98
CA LEU A 60 4.10 -5.02 -2.30
C LEU A 60 5.08 -3.86 -2.50
N ILE A 61 4.66 -2.64 -2.15
CA ILE A 61 5.49 -1.43 -2.23
C ILE A 61 6.77 -1.57 -1.39
N VAL A 62 6.64 -2.13 -0.18
CA VAL A 62 7.78 -2.39 0.71
C VAL A 62 8.65 -3.53 0.17
N GLU A 63 8.04 -4.60 -0.32
CA GLU A 63 8.76 -5.78 -0.85
C GLU A 63 9.60 -5.41 -2.08
N GLU A 64 9.06 -4.61 -2.99
CA GLU A 64 9.76 -4.15 -4.20
C GLU A 64 10.66 -2.92 -3.95
N GLU A 65 10.71 -2.41 -2.71
CA GLU A 65 11.50 -1.22 -2.34
C GLU A 65 11.19 0.01 -3.21
N LEU A 66 9.90 0.27 -3.43
CA LEU A 66 9.45 1.36 -4.31
C LEU A 66 9.97 2.73 -3.85
N TYR A 67 10.41 3.54 -4.82
CA TYR A 67 10.80 4.93 -4.59
C TYR A 67 9.59 5.89 -4.60
N PRO A 68 9.63 7.02 -3.87
CA PRO A 68 8.52 7.94 -3.75
C PRO A 68 7.91 8.42 -5.07
N GLU A 69 8.74 8.70 -6.08
CA GLU A 69 8.33 9.19 -7.41
C GLU A 69 7.37 8.25 -8.15
N HIS A 70 7.40 6.95 -7.85
CA HIS A 70 6.58 5.94 -8.52
C HIS A 70 5.30 5.58 -7.75
N LEU A 71 5.11 6.13 -6.55
CA LEU A 71 3.98 5.75 -5.68
C LEU A 71 2.63 5.95 -6.36
N ARG A 72 2.46 7.08 -7.07
CA ARG A 72 1.20 7.43 -7.72
C ARG A 72 0.86 6.47 -8.86
N ASP A 73 1.81 6.25 -9.76
CA ASP A 73 1.62 5.39 -10.93
C ASP A 73 1.29 3.96 -10.49
N VAL A 74 2.05 3.41 -9.54
CA VAL A 74 1.80 2.06 -9.01
C VAL A 74 0.44 1.93 -8.34
N ALA A 75 0.02 2.95 -7.57
CA ALA A 75 -1.28 2.92 -6.93
C ALA A 75 -2.43 3.04 -7.94
N GLU A 76 -2.30 3.89 -8.96
CA GLU A 76 -3.29 4.01 -10.05
C GLU A 76 -3.41 2.69 -10.81
N ASP A 77 -2.29 2.05 -11.17
CA ASP A 77 -2.28 0.73 -11.82
C ASP A 77 -2.92 -0.36 -10.95
N TYR A 78 -2.67 -0.35 -9.65
CA TYR A 78 -3.26 -1.29 -8.70
C TYR A 78 -4.78 -1.09 -8.59
N LEU A 79 -5.24 0.15 -8.49
CA LEU A 79 -6.66 0.50 -8.42
C LEU A 79 -7.42 0.20 -9.72
N CYS A 80 -6.79 0.37 -10.88
CA CYS A 80 -7.36 0.02 -12.17
C CYS A 80 -7.43 -1.50 -12.41
N GLY A 81 -6.87 -2.32 -11.52
CA GLY A 81 -6.77 -3.76 -11.72
C GLY A 81 -5.82 -4.14 -12.86
N SER A 82 -4.93 -3.22 -13.24
CA SER A 82 -3.88 -3.43 -14.26
C SER A 82 -2.78 -4.36 -13.75
N PHE A 83 -2.66 -4.51 -12.42
CA PHE A 83 -1.88 -5.60 -11.84
C PHE A 83 -2.52 -6.94 -12.23
N PRO A 84 -1.77 -7.87 -12.84
CA PRO A 84 -2.27 -9.22 -13.01
C PRO A 84 -2.69 -9.73 -11.63
N LYS A 85 -3.92 -10.25 -11.51
CA LYS A 85 -4.49 -10.85 -10.29
C LYS A 85 -3.73 -12.12 -9.82
N ILE A 86 -2.43 -12.21 -10.09
CA ILE A 86 -1.60 -13.38 -9.92
C ILE A 86 -0.36 -12.96 -9.13
N ILE A 87 -0.55 -12.80 -7.83
CA ILE A 87 0.44 -13.32 -6.89
C ILE A 87 -0.35 -14.23 -5.96
N PRO A 88 -0.15 -15.56 -6.01
CA PRO A 88 -0.80 -16.43 -5.06
C PRO A 88 -0.29 -16.08 -3.68
N LEU A 89 -1.19 -15.61 -2.81
CA LEU A 89 -1.07 -15.70 -1.36
C LEU A 89 -0.65 -17.15 -1.03
N ARG A 90 0.65 -17.39 -0.89
CA ARG A 90 1.25 -18.68 -0.49
C ARG A 90 0.71 -19.90 -1.26
N ALA A 91 1.17 -20.09 -2.49
CA ALA A 91 1.35 -21.45 -3.04
C ALA A 91 2.84 -21.82 -2.98
N ALA A 92 3.42 -21.80 -1.79
CA ALA A 92 4.71 -22.43 -1.51
C ALA A 92 4.60 -23.28 -0.23
N SER A 93 3.51 -24.05 -0.12
CA SER A 93 3.60 -25.33 0.55
C SER A 93 4.52 -26.17 -0.32
N GLN A 94 5.78 -26.29 0.11
CA GLN A 94 6.79 -27.17 -0.45
C GLN A 94 6.16 -28.53 -0.82
N SER A 95 6.02 -28.80 -2.11
CA SER A 95 5.90 -30.16 -2.62
C SER A 95 7.15 -30.45 -3.43
N CYS A 96 8.23 -30.71 -2.69
CA CYS A 96 9.49 -31.26 -3.22
C CYS A 96 10.19 -32.01 -2.07
N ILE A 97 9.71 -33.19 -1.70
CA ILE A 97 10.61 -34.28 -1.30
C ILE A 97 10.10 -35.52 -2.04
N ALA A 98 11.04 -36.11 -2.79
CA ALA A 98 10.92 -37.31 -3.61
C ALA A 98 10.63 -38.57 -2.78
#